data_AF-A0A5K1AVY0-F1
#
_entry.id   AF-A0A5K1AVY0-F1
#
_cell.length_a   1.000
_cell.length_b   1.000
_cell.length_c   1.000
_cell.angle_alpha   90.00
_cell.angle_beta   90.00
_cell.angle_gamma   90.00
#
_symmetry.space_group_name_H-M   'P 1'
#
loop_
_entity.id
_entity.type
_entity.pdbx_description
1 polymer ?
#
loop_
_entity_poly.entity_id
_entity_poly.type
_entity_poly.pdbx_seq_one_letter_code
_entity_poly.pdbx_strand_id
1 'polypeptide(L)'
;VMSRHSWKDLASQPKIKYFTQVKARPPTFVAFTSGSVQLSDTDIRFLMKSLKEDFDMGGIPIRIIQRNIPRKTGHTFKESGPRTTKFVKAVASDKRVLSRESPLEAA
;
A
#
# COMPACT_ATOMS: atom_id res chain seq x y z
N VAL A 1 4.61 34.01 6.78
CA VAL A 1 4.13 32.99 5.82
C VAL A 1 4.93 31.72 6.05
N MET A 2 4.45 30.82 6.92
CA MET A 2 5.12 29.53 7.16
C MET A 2 4.41 28.48 6.32
N SER A 3 5.17 27.86 5.41
CA SER A 3 4.73 26.76 4.58
C SER A 3 4.17 25.65 5.47
N ARG A 4 2.88 25.37 5.30
CA ARG A 4 2.21 24.20 5.87
C ARG A 4 2.79 22.97 5.17
N HIS A 5 3.92 22.49 5.66
CA HIS A 5 4.49 21.25 5.16
C HIS A 5 3.45 20.15 5.36
N SER A 6 3.10 19.53 4.25
CA SER A 6 2.03 18.58 4.15
C SER A 6 2.49 17.31 4.86
N TRP A 7 1.72 16.81 5.82
CA TRP A 7 1.88 15.48 6.41
C TRP A 7 2.01 14.34 5.37
N LYS A 8 1.63 14.62 4.11
CA LYS A 8 1.80 13.76 2.94
C LYS A 8 3.26 13.63 2.49
N ASP A 9 4.09 14.64 2.73
CA ASP A 9 5.50 14.65 2.32
C ASP A 9 6.33 13.65 3.13
N LEU A 10 6.02 13.48 4.42
CA LEU A 10 6.63 12.46 5.28
C LEU A 10 6.27 11.03 4.85
N ALA A 11 5.08 10.81 4.30
CA ALA A 11 4.67 9.50 3.77
C ALA A 11 5.34 9.18 2.42
N SER A 12 5.72 10.20 1.67
CA SER A 12 6.42 10.08 0.39
C SER A 12 7.95 10.16 0.51
N GLN A 13 8.48 10.49 1.69
CA GLN A 13 9.91 10.64 1.89
C GLN A 13 10.61 9.27 1.80
N PRO A 14 11.66 9.15 0.96
CA PRO A 14 12.43 7.92 0.86
C PRO A 14 13.12 7.62 2.18
N LYS A 15 12.87 6.42 2.72
CA LYS A 15 13.55 5.91 3.92
C LYS A 15 14.58 4.89 3.51
N ILE A 16 15.84 5.09 3.88
CA ILE A 16 16.90 4.08 3.69
C ILE A 16 16.66 2.96 4.69
N LYS A 17 16.53 1.72 4.20
CA LYS A 17 16.39 0.54 5.06
C LYS A 17 17.74 -0.02 5.46
N TYR A 18 18.61 -0.16 4.47
CA TYR A 18 19.96 -0.67 4.67
C TYR A 18 20.87 -0.14 3.57
N PHE A 19 22.15 -0.18 3.87
CA PHE A 19 23.21 0.37 3.05
C PHE A 19 24.36 -0.63 3.04
N THR A 20 24.94 -0.90 1.88
CA THR A 20 25.98 -1.93 1.76
C THR A 20 27.03 -1.55 0.72
N GLN A 21 28.28 -1.95 0.95
CA GLN A 21 29.36 -1.80 -0.01
C GLN A 21 29.32 -2.95 -1.01
N VAL A 22 29.26 -2.63 -2.30
CA VAL A 22 29.24 -3.63 -3.39
C VAL A 22 30.58 -3.79 -4.09
N LYS A 23 31.43 -2.75 -4.07
CA LYS A 23 32.76 -2.79 -4.70
C LYS A 23 33.79 -2.04 -3.85
N ALA A 24 35.02 -2.54 -3.88
CA ALA A 24 36.14 -1.97 -3.12
C ALA A 24 36.79 -0.75 -3.80
N ARG A 25 36.94 -0.74 -5.14
CA ARG A 25 37.64 0.33 -5.87
C ARG A 25 36.89 0.70 -7.17
N PRO A 26 36.49 1.98 -7.36
CA PRO A 26 36.28 2.96 -6.29
C PRO A 26 35.20 2.46 -5.29
N PRO A 27 35.29 2.81 -3.99
CA PRO A 27 34.29 2.43 -2.99
C PRO A 27 32.89 2.77 -3.47
N THR A 28 32.10 1.73 -3.73
CA THR A 28 30.75 1.86 -4.27
C THR A 28 29.78 1.25 -3.29
N PHE A 29 28.81 2.06 -2.87
CA PHE A 29 27.76 1.66 -1.96
C PHE A 29 26.40 1.67 -2.64
N VAL A 30 25.52 0.81 -2.16
CA VAL A 30 24.13 0.76 -2.59
C VAL A 30 23.23 1.09 -1.40
N ALA A 31 22.45 2.16 -1.54
CA ALA A 31 21.38 2.52 -0.61
C ALA A 31 20.08 1.86 -1.06
N PHE A 32 19.51 1.02 -0.21
CA PHE A 32 18.20 0.44 -0.45
C PHE A 32 17.13 1.26 0.25
N THR A 33 16.28 1.91 -0.53
CA THR A 33 15.23 2.79 -0.02
C THR A 33 13.85 2.15 -0.15
N SER A 34 12.97 2.49 0.78
CA SER A 34 11.53 2.35 0.61
C SER A 34 10.89 3.67 0.24
N GLY A 35 9.95 3.62 -0.68
CA GLY A 35 9.24 4.79 -1.21
C GLY A 35 9.29 4.77 -2.72
N SER A 36 8.48 5.57 -3.40
CA SER A 36 8.57 5.74 -4.86
C SER A 36 9.62 6.79 -5.26
N VAL A 37 9.95 7.69 -4.34
CA VAL A 37 10.83 8.84 -4.55
C VAL A 37 12.28 8.45 -4.27
N GLN A 38 13.22 9.05 -4.98
CA GLN A 38 14.67 8.89 -4.75
C GLN A 38 15.16 9.89 -3.68
N LEU A 39 16.25 9.56 -2.97
CA LEU A 39 16.87 10.47 -2.02
C LEU A 39 17.26 11.77 -2.73
N SER A 40 17.10 12.89 -2.03
CA SER A 40 17.54 14.18 -2.54
C SER A 40 19.07 14.22 -2.68
N ASP A 41 19.58 15.05 -3.58
CA ASP A 41 21.03 15.19 -3.76
C ASP A 41 21.73 15.66 -2.47
N THR A 42 21.03 16.44 -1.64
CA THR A 42 21.52 16.88 -0.33
C THR A 42 21.73 15.70 0.61
N ASP A 43 20.76 14.78 0.69
CA ASP A 43 20.87 13.58 1.53
C ASP A 43 22.02 12.67 1.06
N ILE A 44 22.18 12.51 -0.26
CA ILE A 44 23.29 11.73 -0.84
C ILE A 44 24.64 12.36 -0.47
N ARG A 45 24.79 13.68 -0.60
CA ARG A 45 26.02 14.40 -0.23
C ARG A 45 26.31 14.30 1.26
N PHE A 46 25.28 14.38 2.10
CA PHE A 46 25.40 14.19 3.54
C PHE A 46 25.93 12.79 3.84
N LEU A 47 25.31 11.74 3.28
CA LEU A 47 25.79 10.37 3.45
C LEU A 47 27.24 10.19 2.96
N MET A 48 27.58 10.74 1.80
CA MET A 48 28.94 10.68 1.29
C MET A 48 29.95 11.36 2.21
N LYS A 49 29.58 12.51 2.78
CA LYS A 49 30.45 13.24 3.71
C LYS A 49 30.64 12.46 5.01
N SER A 50 29.57 11.97 5.63
CA SER A 50 29.65 11.15 6.84
C SER A 50 30.52 9.90 6.62
N LEU A 51 30.35 9.18 5.51
CA LEU A 51 31.19 8.02 5.20
C LEU A 51 32.67 8.37 4.99
N LYS A 52 32.99 9.57 4.49
CA LYS A 52 34.38 10.00 4.38
C LYS A 52 34.99 10.31 5.74
N GLU A 53 34.23 10.98 6.60
CA GLU A 53 34.66 11.39 7.93
C GLU A 53 34.79 10.18 8.87
N ASP A 54 33.82 9.27 8.87
CA ASP A 54 33.78 8.12 9.79
C ASP A 54 34.88 7.08 9.51
N PHE A 55 35.28 6.94 8.24
CA PHE A 55 36.27 5.95 7.80
C PHE A 55 37.61 6.58 7.38
N ASP A 56 37.79 7.88 7.59
CA ASP A 56 38.97 8.66 7.19
C ASP A 56 39.39 8.44 5.72
N MET A 57 38.41 8.31 4.83
CA MET A 57 38.62 8.01 3.41
C MET A 57 38.91 9.27 2.57
N GLY A 58 39.96 9.99 2.96
CA GLY A 58 40.45 11.17 2.24
C GLY A 58 40.87 10.84 0.79
N GLY A 59 40.50 11.71 -0.16
CA GLY A 59 41.02 11.65 -1.54
C GLY A 59 40.42 10.58 -2.47
N ILE A 60 39.60 9.65 -1.97
CA ILE A 60 38.98 8.60 -2.80
C ILE A 60 37.54 9.00 -3.19
N PRO A 61 37.14 8.90 -4.47
CA PRO A 61 35.75 9.14 -4.86
C PRO A 61 34.83 8.03 -4.34
N ILE A 62 33.87 8.39 -3.51
CA ILE A 62 32.80 7.48 -3.05
C ILE A 62 31.63 7.54 -4.03
N ARG A 63 31.13 6.37 -4.46
CA ARG A 63 29.94 6.25 -5.32
C ARG A 63 28.77 5.72 -4.51
N ILE A 64 27.62 6.37 -4.62
CA ILE A 64 26.37 5.89 -4.04
C ILE A 64 25.38 5.60 -5.17
N ILE A 65 24.84 4.39 -5.19
CA ILE A 65 23.78 3.96 -6.09
C ILE A 65 22.52 3.75 -5.25
N GLN A 66 21.38 4.22 -5.74
CA GLN A 66 20.11 4.00 -5.07
C GLN A 66 19.36 2.82 -5.69
N ARG A 67 18.73 2.00 -4.84
CA ARG A 67 17.85 0.91 -5.24
C ARG A 67 16.54 1.02 -4.47
N ASN A 68 15.43 1.06 -5.21
CA ASN A 68 14.11 1.03 -4.63
C ASN A 68 13.68 -0.41 -4.35
N ILE A 69 13.28 -0.70 -3.12
CA ILE A 69 12.64 -1.97 -2.78
C ILE A 69 11.14 -1.85 -3.04
N PRO A 70 10.60 -2.55 -4.05
CA PRO A 70 9.17 -2.51 -4.32
C PRO A 70 8.41 -2.99 -3.09
N ARG A 71 7.45 -2.20 -2.62
CA ARG A 71 6.50 -2.66 -1.61
C ARG A 71 5.56 -3.64 -2.29
N LYS A 72 5.50 -4.90 -1.83
CA LYS A 72 4.40 -5.81 -2.19
C LYS A 72 3.10 -5.16 -1.72
N THR A 73 2.29 -4.66 -2.64
CA THR A 73 0.90 -4.25 -2.39
C THR A 73 0.09 -5.50 -2.10
N GLY A 74 0.10 -5.93 -0.83
CA GLY A 74 -0.70 -7.04 -0.34
C GLY A 74 -2.15 -6.61 -0.13
N HIS A 75 -2.90 -6.39 -1.20
CA HIS A 75 -4.36 -6.45 -1.22
C HIS A 75 -4.83 -6.86 -2.62
N THR A 76 -4.50 -8.09 -3.02
CA THR A 76 -5.37 -8.79 -3.97
C THR A 76 -6.64 -9.13 -3.20
N PHE A 77 -7.66 -8.27 -3.31
CA PHE A 77 -9.03 -8.70 -3.05
C PHE A 77 -9.28 -9.88 -4.00
N LYS A 78 -9.12 -11.11 -3.50
CA LYS A 78 -9.70 -12.27 -4.14
C LYS A 78 -11.20 -12.08 -4.00
N GLU A 79 -11.81 -11.57 -5.06
CA GLU A 79 -13.25 -11.63 -5.25
C GLU A 79 -13.64 -13.11 -5.17
N SER A 80 -14.12 -13.53 -4.01
CA SER A 80 -14.87 -14.77 -3.90
C SER A 80 -16.11 -14.57 -4.77
N GLY A 81 -16.19 -15.31 -5.87
CA GLY A 81 -17.32 -15.27 -6.80
C GLY A 81 -18.68 -15.34 -6.09
N PRO A 82 -19.76 -14.96 -6.77
CA PRO A 82 -21.04 -14.69 -6.13
C PRO A 82 -21.52 -15.90 -5.33
N ARG A 83 -21.57 -15.75 -4.00
CA ARG A 83 -22.36 -16.64 -3.14
C ARG A 83 -23.82 -16.39 -3.49
N THR A 84 -24.36 -17.23 -4.37
CA THR A 84 -25.81 -17.39 -4.56
C THR A 84 -26.42 -17.78 -3.22
N THR A 85 -26.93 -16.79 -2.49
CA THR A 85 -27.89 -17.01 -1.42
C THR A 85 -29.21 -17.34 -2.12
N LYS A 86 -29.51 -18.64 -2.21
CA LYS A 86 -30.82 -19.12 -2.65
C LYS A 86 -31.86 -18.66 -1.64
N PHE A 87 -32.48 -17.51 -1.88
CA PHE A 87 -33.77 -17.19 -1.27
C PHE A 87 -34.77 -18.21 -1.80
N VAL A 88 -35.11 -19.19 -0.97
CA VAL A 88 -36.28 -20.03 -1.17
C VAL A 88 -37.50 -19.11 -1.00
N LYS A 89 -38.20 -18.85 -2.10
CA LYS A 89 -39.44 -18.08 -2.14
C LYS A 89 -40.47 -18.79 -1.25
N ALA A 90 -40.75 -18.22 -0.09
CA ALA A 90 -41.85 -18.68 0.75
C ALA A 90 -43.16 -18.56 -0.05
N VAL A 91 -43.80 -19.69 -0.30
CA VAL A 91 -45.14 -19.77 -0.87
C VAL A 91 -46.09 -19.14 0.13
N ALA A 92 -46.72 -18.03 -0.25
CA ALA A 92 -47.87 -17.48 0.45
C ALA A 92 -48.98 -18.55 0.43
N SER A 93 -49.21 -19.18 1.57
CA SER A 93 -50.28 -20.15 1.75
C SER A 93 -51.55 -19.41 2.10
N ASP A 94 -52.48 -19.38 1.15
CA ASP A 94 -53.81 -18.79 1.30
C ASP A 94 -54.61 -19.63 2.31
N LYS A 95 -54.91 -19.06 3.48
CA LYS A 95 -55.78 -19.69 4.47
C LYS A 95 -56.74 -18.68 5.11
N ARG A 96 -58.00 -18.88 4.72
CA ARG A 96 -59.25 -18.68 5.48
C ARG A 96 -59.87 -17.28 5.44
N VAL A 97 -60.93 -17.16 4.64
CA VAL A 97 -62.16 -16.51 5.08
C VAL A 97 -63.29 -17.54 4.93
N LEU A 98 -63.79 -18.02 6.07
CA LEU A 98 -65.03 -18.80 6.16
C LEU A 98 -66.09 -17.94 6.84
N SER A 99 -67.33 -18.19 6.43
CA SER A 99 -68.62 -17.78 6.99
C SER A 99 -69.22 -16.46 6.49
N ARG A 100 -70.26 -16.59 5.64
CA ARG A 100 -71.66 -16.33 6.05
C ARG A 100 -72.65 -16.81 4.97
N GLU A 101 -73.34 -17.89 5.34
CA GLU A 101 -74.74 -18.33 5.09
C GLU A 101 -75.46 -18.11 3.75
N SER A 102 -76.01 -19.23 3.25
CA SER A 102 -77.10 -19.43 2.27
C SER A 102 -78.49 -19.12 2.89
N PRO A 103 -79.69 -19.23 2.23
CA PRO A 103 -79.98 -19.84 0.92
C PRO A 103 -81.15 -19.20 0.08
N LEU A 104 -81.30 -19.68 -1.17
CA LEU A 104 -82.55 -19.87 -1.97
C LEU A 104 -83.43 -18.67 -2.40
N GLU A 105 -83.68 -18.55 -3.71
CA GLU A 105 -85.00 -18.55 -4.39
C GLU A 105 -85.02 -17.64 -5.64
N ALA A 106 -85.22 -18.24 -6.83
CA ALA A 106 -86.01 -17.71 -7.96
C ALA A 106 -85.80 -18.59 -9.22
N ALA A 107 -86.73 -19.51 -9.43
CA ALA A 107 -87.15 -19.98 -10.75
C ALA A 107 -88.59 -19.47 -10.95
#